data_AF-A0A3B3DJL0-F1
#
_entry.id   AF-A0A3B3DJL0-F1
#
_cell.length_a   1.000
_cell.length_b   1.000
_cell.length_c   1.000
_cell.angle_alpha   90.00
_cell.angle_beta   90.00
_cell.angle_gamma   90.00
#
_symmetry.space_group_name_H-M   'P 1'
#
loop_
_entity.id
_entity.type
_entity.pdbx_description
1 polymer ?
#
loop_
_entity_poly.entity_id
_entity_poly.type
_entity_poly.pdbx_seq_one_letter_code
_entity_poly.pdbx_strand_id
1 'polypeptide(L)'
;METLVFLFSFSALGILYTMNTTPEMQEPFVILEIGVAVLVVVFLFYFLITRGNPPKDVLFFVFAEFSFTCVIDLVSALEYDGIISGFMEFYQEKGEPYLGTSYAIMMCYWDGIAHFAMYLMMISRITDRKAYRTLGLFWAGSLCANMSVFITGIVAGKYGSEVQPAFWLNFLFLLMPVLGGVLLFTRPKDRPLIGGYNAQQAQSMKLIWRPMDMILVLLLLVSMAFTILRGLVVLDSPLEACSVYLKQYEPYLKDPVGYPRVMMLELFFYGLPLLGAFVYGLLKPGCEWMSDWTMFFAGAVIQCQWSHIGGSLHSRTTAPFRIPNEAFWTVLAANLIYAATPALVALRVHKDPLFFLKVASFPGQTGLPNSEEKDTKYKEK
;
A
#
# COMPACT_ATOMS: atom_id res chain seq x y z
N MET A 1 -4.06 -24.70 2.69
CA MET A 1 -4.62 -23.60 3.50
C MET A 1 -5.15 -22.47 2.65
N GLU A 2 -4.40 -21.96 1.66
CA GLU A 2 -4.87 -20.89 0.75
C GLU A 2 -6.25 -21.16 0.12
N THR A 3 -6.50 -22.37 -0.38
CA THR A 3 -7.79 -22.75 -0.99
C THR A 3 -8.94 -22.70 0.00
N LEU A 4 -8.67 -23.09 1.26
CA LEU A 4 -9.67 -23.05 2.32
C LEU A 4 -10.00 -21.60 2.68
N VAL A 5 -8.99 -20.74 2.81
CA VAL A 5 -9.20 -19.31 3.07
C VAL A 5 -9.98 -18.66 1.92
N PHE A 6 -9.61 -18.97 0.68
CA PHE A 6 -10.33 -18.49 -0.50
C PHE A 6 -11.81 -18.89 -0.46
N LEU A 7 -12.12 -20.17 -0.31
CA LEU A 7 -13.49 -20.67 -0.28
C LEU A 7 -14.28 -20.12 0.92
N PHE A 8 -13.66 -20.07 2.10
CA PHE A 8 -14.29 -19.55 3.31
C PHE A 8 -14.61 -18.05 3.20
N SER A 9 -13.78 -17.27 2.50
CA SER A 9 -14.02 -15.84 2.30
C SER A 9 -15.35 -15.56 1.59
N PHE A 10 -15.82 -16.46 0.71
CA PHE A 10 -17.14 -16.33 0.06
C PHE A 10 -18.32 -16.50 1.01
N SER A 11 -18.13 -17.02 2.23
CA SER A 11 -19.19 -17.03 3.24
C SER A 11 -19.63 -15.62 3.67
N ALA A 12 -18.79 -14.61 3.40
CA ALA A 12 -19.16 -13.20 3.55
C ALA A 12 -20.44 -12.84 2.77
N LEU A 13 -20.64 -13.41 1.58
CA LEU A 13 -21.84 -13.18 0.77
C LEU A 13 -23.14 -13.56 1.50
N GLY A 14 -23.11 -14.70 2.21
CA GLY A 14 -24.26 -15.16 2.97
C GLY A 14 -24.57 -14.23 4.15
N ILE A 15 -23.54 -13.73 4.82
CA ILE A 15 -23.68 -12.77 5.93
C ILE A 15 -24.26 -11.46 5.41
N LEU A 16 -23.69 -10.89 4.34
CA LEU A 16 -24.18 -9.65 3.73
C LEU A 16 -25.64 -9.77 3.27
N TYR A 17 -25.98 -10.85 2.57
CA TYR A 17 -27.35 -11.10 2.14
C TYR A 17 -28.32 -11.21 3.32
N THR A 18 -27.91 -11.88 4.41
CA THR A 18 -28.75 -12.02 5.62
C THR A 18 -28.98 -10.67 6.29
N MET A 19 -27.93 -9.84 6.42
CA MET A 19 -28.05 -8.48 6.97
C MET A 19 -28.93 -7.58 6.08
N ASN A 20 -28.81 -7.72 4.75
CA ASN A 20 -29.61 -6.93 3.82
C ASN A 20 -31.10 -7.32 3.83
N THR A 21 -31.43 -8.57 4.17
CA THR A 21 -32.81 -9.07 4.20
C THR A 21 -33.48 -8.98 5.57
N THR A 22 -32.72 -8.71 6.64
CA THR A 22 -33.22 -8.67 8.02
C THR A 22 -33.17 -7.24 8.57
N PRO A 23 -34.31 -6.50 8.63
CA PRO A 23 -34.33 -5.08 9.01
C PRO A 23 -33.71 -4.79 10.39
N GLU A 24 -33.87 -5.71 11.36
CA GLU A 24 -33.34 -5.57 12.71
C GLU A 24 -31.80 -5.53 12.74
N MET A 25 -31.13 -6.09 11.72
CA MET A 25 -29.68 -6.11 11.61
C MET A 25 -29.09 -4.84 10.98
N GLN A 26 -29.94 -3.91 10.53
CA GLN A 26 -29.54 -2.74 9.75
C GLN A 26 -29.36 -1.47 10.58
N GLU A 27 -29.59 -1.53 11.89
CA GLU A 27 -29.36 -0.40 12.78
C GLU A 27 -27.85 -0.11 12.93
N PRO A 28 -27.40 1.17 12.94
CA PRO A 28 -25.96 1.50 12.84
C PRO A 28 -25.07 0.84 13.90
N PHE A 29 -25.54 0.71 15.15
CA PHE A 29 -24.80 0.02 16.21
C PHE A 29 -24.82 -1.50 16.04
N VAL A 30 -25.92 -2.06 15.53
CA VAL A 30 -26.03 -3.49 15.26
C VAL A 30 -25.11 -3.91 14.11
N ILE A 31 -24.95 -3.06 13.10
CA ILE A 31 -23.99 -3.25 12.01
C ILE A 31 -22.56 -3.36 12.57
N LEU A 32 -22.17 -2.45 13.49
CA LEU A 32 -20.87 -2.50 14.16
C LEU A 32 -20.72 -3.79 14.99
N GLU A 33 -21.71 -4.13 15.81
CA GLU A 33 -21.69 -5.34 16.64
C GLU A 33 -21.55 -6.61 15.81
N ILE A 34 -22.30 -6.72 14.71
CA ILE A 34 -22.19 -7.83 13.77
C ILE A 34 -20.81 -7.84 13.11
N GLY A 35 -20.30 -6.69 12.69
CA GLY A 35 -18.95 -6.58 12.12
C GLY A 35 -17.88 -7.13 13.08
N VAL A 36 -17.89 -6.71 14.34
CA VAL A 36 -16.98 -7.22 15.38
C VAL A 36 -17.19 -8.72 15.62
N ALA A 37 -18.44 -9.16 15.76
CA ALA A 37 -18.76 -10.57 16.01
C ALA A 37 -18.28 -11.48 14.87
N VAL A 38 -18.48 -11.05 13.62
CA VAL A 38 -18.02 -11.78 12.43
C VAL A 38 -16.50 -11.89 12.42
N LEU A 39 -15.77 -10.79 12.64
CA LEU A 39 -14.30 -10.82 12.73
C LEU A 39 -13.83 -11.83 13.80
N VAL A 40 -14.41 -11.80 15.00
CA VAL A 40 -14.10 -12.75 16.07
C VAL A 40 -14.40 -14.20 15.66
N VAL A 41 -15.55 -14.46 15.02
CA VAL A 41 -15.93 -15.80 14.56
C VAL A 41 -14.96 -16.30 13.48
N VAL A 42 -14.58 -15.46 12.52
CA VAL A 42 -13.62 -15.78 11.47
C VAL A 42 -12.24 -16.10 12.07
N PHE A 43 -11.77 -15.27 13.01
CA PHE A 43 -10.53 -15.53 13.74
C PHE A 43 -10.57 -16.87 14.50
N LEU A 44 -11.64 -17.13 15.26
CA LEU A 44 -11.81 -18.37 16.01
C LEU A 44 -11.87 -19.58 15.09
N PHE A 45 -12.54 -19.48 13.94
CA PHE A 45 -12.56 -20.53 12.94
C PHE A 45 -11.13 -20.91 12.50
N TYR A 46 -10.33 -19.93 12.07
CA TYR A 46 -8.94 -20.18 11.66
C TYR A 46 -8.06 -20.67 12.80
N PHE A 47 -8.25 -20.15 14.02
CA PHE A 47 -7.53 -20.60 15.20
C PHE A 47 -7.82 -22.08 15.51
N LEU A 48 -9.08 -22.50 15.44
CA LEU A 48 -9.49 -23.88 15.74
C LEU A 48 -8.99 -24.86 14.68
N ILE A 49 -9.16 -24.56 13.39
CA ILE A 49 -8.76 -25.48 12.31
C ILE A 49 -7.24 -25.63 12.20
N THR A 50 -6.48 -24.61 12.62
CA THR A 50 -5.00 -24.65 12.61
C THR A 50 -4.41 -25.16 13.93
N ARG A 51 -5.22 -25.46 14.95
CA ARG A 51 -4.73 -25.90 16.27
C ARG A 51 -3.84 -27.14 16.21
N GLY A 52 -4.12 -28.07 15.32
CA GLY A 52 -3.32 -29.29 15.14
C GLY A 52 -1.97 -29.07 14.44
N ASN A 53 -1.83 -27.98 13.69
CA ASN A 53 -0.60 -27.58 13.00
C ASN A 53 -0.56 -26.04 12.92
N PRO A 54 -0.17 -25.38 14.01
CA PRO A 54 -0.28 -23.93 14.11
C PRO A 54 0.64 -23.24 13.09
N PRO A 55 0.21 -22.11 12.50
CA PRO A 55 1.04 -21.37 11.57
C PRO A 55 2.29 -20.87 12.29
N LYS A 56 3.44 -20.89 11.60
CA LYS A 56 4.72 -20.44 12.15
C LYS A 56 4.75 -18.93 12.44
N ASP A 57 3.81 -18.20 11.87
CA ASP A 57 3.75 -16.75 11.86
C ASP A 57 2.34 -16.27 12.17
N VAL A 58 2.22 -15.40 13.19
CA VAL A 58 0.93 -14.86 13.65
C VAL A 58 0.24 -14.00 12.59
N LEU A 59 0.99 -13.43 11.64
CA LEU A 59 0.40 -12.67 10.52
C LEU A 59 -0.48 -13.53 9.62
N PHE A 60 -0.39 -14.86 9.71
CA PHE A 60 -1.33 -15.76 9.05
C PHE A 60 -2.78 -15.41 9.38
N PHE A 61 -3.10 -15.19 10.66
CA PHE A 61 -4.48 -14.93 11.09
C PHE A 61 -4.99 -13.59 10.55
N VAL A 62 -4.13 -12.57 10.57
CA VAL A 62 -4.44 -11.25 10.00
C VAL A 62 -4.74 -11.37 8.50
N PHE A 63 -3.90 -12.08 7.74
CA PHE A 63 -4.14 -12.25 6.30
C PHE A 63 -5.40 -13.06 6.01
N ALA A 64 -5.68 -14.09 6.81
CA ALA A 64 -6.86 -14.93 6.60
C ALA A 64 -8.16 -14.18 6.93
N GLU A 65 -8.15 -13.36 7.97
CA GLU A 65 -9.27 -12.48 8.34
C GLU A 65 -9.47 -11.37 7.31
N PHE A 66 -8.39 -10.71 6.86
CA PHE A 66 -8.50 -9.66 5.86
C PHE A 66 -8.87 -10.21 4.47
N SER A 67 -8.57 -11.48 4.18
CA SER A 67 -9.09 -12.14 2.98
C SER A 67 -10.61 -12.20 2.97
N PHE A 68 -11.22 -12.41 4.14
CA PHE A 68 -12.68 -12.42 4.29
C PHE A 68 -13.25 -11.02 4.07
N THR A 69 -12.63 -9.97 4.63
CA THR A 69 -13.11 -8.59 4.45
C THR A 69 -12.93 -8.09 3.01
N CYS A 70 -11.92 -8.55 2.27
CA CYS A 70 -11.78 -8.26 0.84
C CYS A 70 -13.02 -8.65 0.02
N VAL A 71 -13.70 -9.75 0.36
CA VAL A 71 -14.92 -10.14 -0.34
C VAL A 71 -16.04 -9.15 -0.04
N ILE A 72 -16.12 -8.64 1.18
CA ILE A 72 -17.06 -7.57 1.57
C ILE A 72 -16.75 -6.30 0.77
N ASP A 73 -15.48 -5.89 0.70
CA ASP A 73 -15.05 -4.71 -0.07
C ASP A 73 -15.39 -4.84 -1.55
N LEU A 74 -15.12 -6.00 -2.15
CA LEU A 74 -15.43 -6.24 -3.56
C LEU A 74 -16.94 -6.15 -3.84
N VAL A 75 -17.76 -6.77 -2.99
CA VAL A 75 -19.22 -6.73 -3.11
C VAL A 75 -19.74 -5.31 -2.94
N SER A 76 -19.22 -4.57 -1.95
CA SER A 76 -19.51 -3.16 -1.74
C SER A 76 -19.24 -2.34 -3.00
N ALA A 77 -18.04 -2.45 -3.59
CA ALA A 77 -17.67 -1.71 -4.79
C ALA A 77 -18.58 -2.04 -5.98
N LEU A 78 -18.83 -3.33 -6.23
CA LEU A 78 -19.69 -3.79 -7.33
C LEU A 78 -21.14 -3.30 -7.17
N GLU A 79 -21.66 -3.22 -5.95
CA GLU A 79 -23.01 -2.77 -5.68
C GLU A 79 -23.16 -1.25 -5.78
N TYR A 80 -22.16 -0.48 -5.32
CA TYR A 80 -22.14 0.97 -5.53
C TYR A 80 -22.05 1.37 -7.01
N ASP A 81 -21.42 0.54 -7.85
CA ASP A 81 -21.40 0.71 -9.29
C ASP A 81 -22.64 0.13 -10.01
N GLY A 82 -23.56 -0.50 -9.27
CA GLY A 82 -24.79 -1.06 -9.81
C GLY A 82 -24.58 -2.30 -10.68
N ILE A 83 -23.46 -3.00 -10.54
CA ILE A 83 -23.15 -4.25 -11.24
C ILE A 83 -23.91 -5.41 -10.60
N ILE A 84 -24.08 -5.38 -9.28
CA ILE A 84 -24.87 -6.32 -8.48
C ILE A 84 -25.85 -5.55 -7.59
N SER A 85 -26.81 -6.26 -7.00
CA SER A 85 -27.75 -5.70 -6.02
C SER A 85 -28.15 -6.71 -4.97
N GLY A 86 -28.64 -6.22 -3.83
CA GLY A 86 -29.25 -7.04 -2.77
C GLY A 86 -28.29 -7.54 -1.69
N PHE A 87 -27.08 -6.99 -1.58
CA PHE A 87 -26.11 -7.39 -0.55
C PHE A 87 -25.73 -6.26 0.42
N MET A 88 -25.64 -5.02 -0.05
CA MET A 88 -25.05 -3.89 0.67
C MET A 88 -25.96 -2.67 0.77
N GLU A 89 -27.18 -2.69 0.21
CA GLU A 89 -28.15 -1.57 0.27
C GLU A 89 -28.31 -1.00 1.70
N PHE A 90 -28.46 -1.87 2.70
CA PHE A 90 -28.54 -1.46 4.11
C PHE A 90 -27.31 -0.65 4.58
N TYR A 91 -26.12 -1.02 4.10
CA TYR A 91 -24.85 -0.42 4.49
C TYR A 91 -24.64 0.92 3.78
N GLN A 92 -25.20 1.08 2.57
CA GLN A 92 -25.17 2.35 1.84
C GLN A 92 -25.99 3.43 2.54
N GLU A 93 -27.14 3.05 3.10
CA GLU A 93 -28.06 3.99 3.75
C GLU A 93 -27.71 4.25 5.22
N LYS A 94 -27.38 3.19 5.98
CA LYS A 94 -27.26 3.26 7.45
C LYS A 94 -25.86 2.92 7.99
N GLY A 95 -24.99 2.31 7.17
CA GLY A 95 -23.67 1.84 7.59
C GLY A 95 -22.60 2.91 7.48
N GLU A 96 -22.08 3.14 6.28
CA GLU A 96 -20.99 4.10 6.03
C GLU A 96 -21.22 4.85 4.70
N PRO A 97 -21.90 6.01 4.71
CA PRO A 97 -22.28 6.72 3.48
C PRO A 97 -21.05 7.16 2.65
N TYR A 98 -19.89 7.30 3.29
CA TYR A 98 -18.64 7.66 2.64
C TYR A 98 -18.02 6.53 1.79
N LEU A 99 -18.44 5.27 1.95
CA LEU A 99 -18.05 4.19 1.02
C LEU A 99 -18.64 4.40 -0.38
N GLY A 100 -19.74 5.14 -0.51
CA GLY A 100 -20.33 5.48 -1.81
C GLY A 100 -19.58 6.56 -2.59
N THR A 101 -18.45 7.05 -2.08
CA THR A 101 -17.58 7.99 -2.80
C THR A 101 -16.73 7.27 -3.84
N SER A 102 -16.37 7.97 -4.90
CA SER A 102 -15.50 7.45 -5.95
C SER A 102 -14.16 6.93 -5.44
N TYR A 103 -13.55 7.64 -4.48
CA TYR A 103 -12.33 7.21 -3.82
C TYR A 103 -12.51 5.87 -3.10
N ALA A 104 -13.53 5.77 -2.25
CA ALA A 104 -13.77 4.60 -1.43
C ALA A 104 -14.17 3.36 -2.27
N ILE A 105 -14.91 3.55 -3.36
CA ILE A 105 -15.21 2.46 -4.30
C ILE A 105 -13.92 1.92 -4.94
N MET A 106 -13.04 2.81 -5.40
CA MET A 106 -11.76 2.40 -5.98
C MET A 106 -10.84 1.74 -4.97
N MET A 107 -10.83 2.23 -3.73
CA MET A 107 -10.18 1.58 -2.60
C MET A 107 -10.71 0.16 -2.41
N CYS A 108 -12.03 -0.02 -2.32
CA CYS A 108 -12.66 -1.32 -2.12
C CYS A 108 -12.37 -2.29 -3.29
N TYR A 109 -12.28 -1.80 -4.53
CA TYR A 109 -11.78 -2.63 -5.64
C TYR A 109 -10.34 -3.06 -5.42
N TRP A 110 -9.44 -2.16 -5.00
CA TRP A 110 -8.04 -2.51 -4.72
C TRP A 110 -7.93 -3.56 -3.62
N ASP A 111 -8.70 -3.40 -2.55
CA ASP A 111 -8.74 -4.34 -1.43
C ASP A 111 -9.28 -5.70 -1.90
N GLY A 112 -10.41 -5.70 -2.61
CA GLY A 112 -11.07 -6.90 -3.13
C GLY A 112 -10.28 -7.69 -4.18
N ILE A 113 -9.38 -7.05 -4.93
CA ILE A 113 -8.60 -7.71 -5.99
C ILE A 113 -7.12 -7.87 -5.62
N ALA A 114 -6.44 -6.77 -5.32
CA ALA A 114 -4.99 -6.74 -5.19
C ALA A 114 -4.58 -7.25 -3.81
N HIS A 115 -5.19 -6.70 -2.75
CA HIS A 115 -4.92 -7.20 -1.39
C HIS A 115 -5.39 -8.64 -1.22
N PHE A 116 -6.57 -9.01 -1.75
CA PHE A 116 -7.03 -10.39 -1.72
C PHE A 116 -6.01 -11.37 -2.32
N ALA A 117 -5.50 -11.08 -3.53
CA ALA A 117 -4.46 -11.89 -4.16
C ALA A 117 -3.16 -11.93 -3.34
N MET A 118 -2.75 -10.80 -2.76
CA MET A 118 -1.58 -10.73 -1.90
C MET A 118 -1.75 -11.57 -0.62
N TYR A 119 -2.92 -11.53 0.03
CA TYR A 119 -3.19 -12.32 1.22
C TYR A 119 -3.10 -13.81 0.96
N LEU A 120 -3.75 -14.29 -0.11
CA LEU A 120 -3.69 -15.69 -0.49
C LEU A 120 -2.24 -16.12 -0.78
N MET A 121 -1.47 -15.30 -1.49
CA MET A 121 -0.06 -15.57 -1.75
C MET A 121 0.78 -15.58 -0.47
N MET A 122 0.57 -14.66 0.46
CA MET A 122 1.29 -14.65 1.74
C MET A 122 0.93 -15.85 2.61
N ILE A 123 -0.35 -16.23 2.67
CA ILE A 123 -0.85 -17.43 3.36
C ILE A 123 -0.21 -18.69 2.77
N SER A 124 -0.15 -18.78 1.44
CA SER A 124 0.55 -19.84 0.71
C SER A 124 2.01 -19.95 1.15
N ARG A 125 2.74 -18.82 1.12
CA ARG A 125 4.16 -18.76 1.51
C ARG A 125 4.37 -19.13 2.98
N ILE A 126 3.51 -18.67 3.89
CA ILE A 126 3.58 -19.04 5.32
C ILE A 126 3.37 -20.54 5.50
N THR A 127 2.38 -21.11 4.81
CA THR A 127 2.07 -22.55 4.85
C THR A 127 3.24 -23.38 4.34
N ASP A 128 3.85 -22.94 3.23
CA ASP A 128 5.02 -23.56 2.60
C ASP A 128 6.36 -23.26 3.30
N ARG A 129 6.34 -22.47 4.40
CA ARG A 129 7.54 -22.02 5.12
C ARG A 129 8.54 -21.25 4.23
N LYS A 130 8.04 -20.55 3.22
CA LYS A 130 8.81 -19.70 2.31
C LYS A 130 8.81 -18.25 2.81
N ALA A 131 9.88 -17.52 2.48
CA ALA A 131 9.94 -16.09 2.76
C ALA A 131 8.86 -15.31 2.00
N TYR A 132 8.25 -14.34 2.68
CA TYR A 132 7.23 -13.44 2.11
C TYR A 132 7.48 -11.96 2.45
N ARG A 133 8.60 -11.63 3.12
CA ARG A 133 8.92 -10.27 3.62
C ARG A 133 8.66 -9.18 2.60
N THR A 134 9.15 -9.33 1.37
CA THR A 134 8.98 -8.35 0.30
C THR A 134 7.51 -8.08 0.01
N LEU A 135 6.72 -9.13 -0.18
CA LEU A 135 5.28 -9.00 -0.41
C LEU A 135 4.54 -8.43 0.81
N GLY A 136 4.93 -8.85 2.01
CA GLY A 136 4.38 -8.32 3.26
C GLY A 136 4.67 -6.85 3.48
N LEU A 137 5.86 -6.36 3.11
CA LEU A 137 6.18 -4.94 3.21
C LEU A 137 5.41 -4.11 2.19
N PHE A 138 5.25 -4.62 0.96
CA PHE A 138 4.40 -3.99 -0.05
C PHE A 138 2.96 -3.90 0.44
N TRP A 139 2.39 -5.01 0.93
CA TRP A 139 1.07 -5.04 1.54
C TRP A 139 0.94 -4.03 2.69
N ALA A 140 1.89 -4.03 3.63
CA ALA A 140 1.84 -3.14 4.79
C ALA A 140 1.82 -1.67 4.37
N GLY A 141 2.66 -1.27 3.42
CA GLY A 141 2.67 0.10 2.91
C GLY A 141 1.40 0.46 2.17
N SER A 142 0.92 -0.43 1.31
CA SER A 142 -0.33 -0.27 0.55
C SER A 142 -1.52 -0.07 1.48
N LEU A 143 -1.71 -0.95 2.47
CA LEU A 143 -2.84 -0.86 3.39
C LEU A 143 -2.70 0.27 4.42
N CYS A 144 -1.49 0.59 4.90
CA CYS A 144 -1.27 1.73 5.79
C CYS A 144 -1.65 3.05 5.11
N ALA A 145 -1.18 3.28 3.87
CA ALA A 145 -1.53 4.49 3.13
C ALA A 145 -3.04 4.54 2.84
N ASN A 146 -3.61 3.40 2.42
CA ASN A 146 -5.03 3.29 2.14
C ASN A 146 -5.89 3.74 3.34
N MET A 147 -5.68 3.10 4.49
CA MET A 147 -6.46 3.34 5.70
C MET A 147 -6.17 4.71 6.32
N SER A 148 -4.93 5.20 6.23
CA SER A 148 -4.58 6.54 6.70
C SER A 148 -5.34 7.62 5.93
N VAL A 149 -5.32 7.56 4.59
CA VAL A 149 -6.06 8.50 3.73
C VAL A 149 -7.57 8.34 3.92
N PHE A 150 -8.08 7.12 4.05
CA PHE A 150 -9.51 6.89 4.21
C PHE A 150 -10.02 7.49 5.54
N ILE A 151 -9.43 7.13 6.67
CA ILE A 151 -9.84 7.62 8.00
C ILE A 151 -9.73 9.14 8.08
N THR A 152 -8.56 9.68 7.73
CA THR A 152 -8.34 11.13 7.85
C THR A 152 -9.11 11.92 6.79
N GLY A 153 -9.36 11.35 5.62
CA GLY A 153 -10.19 11.92 4.56
C GLY A 153 -11.65 12.05 4.95
N ILE A 154 -12.22 11.05 5.63
CA ILE A 154 -13.59 11.12 6.17
C ILE A 154 -13.69 12.28 7.17
N VAL A 155 -12.77 12.34 8.14
CA VAL A 155 -12.79 13.34 9.21
C VAL A 155 -12.53 14.75 8.70
N ALA A 156 -11.61 14.91 7.74
CA ALA A 156 -11.25 16.22 7.17
C ALA A 156 -12.18 16.67 6.03
N GLY A 157 -12.95 15.75 5.45
CA GLY A 157 -13.84 16.00 4.32
C GLY A 157 -15.26 16.36 4.73
N LYS A 158 -16.16 16.41 3.74
CA LYS A 158 -17.57 16.77 3.93
C LYS A 158 -18.35 15.85 4.88
N TYR A 159 -17.84 14.64 5.17
CA TYR A 159 -18.48 13.67 6.06
C TYR A 159 -18.00 13.76 7.51
N GLY A 160 -17.12 14.70 7.86
CA GLY A 160 -16.54 14.79 9.20
C GLY A 160 -17.56 15.02 10.33
N SER A 161 -18.76 15.53 10.00
CA SER A 161 -19.87 15.70 10.95
C SER A 161 -20.83 14.50 11.05
N GLU A 162 -20.69 13.50 10.17
CA GLU A 162 -21.63 12.39 10.00
C GLU A 162 -20.93 11.03 10.15
N VAL A 163 -20.03 10.93 11.13
CA VAL A 163 -19.25 9.72 11.38
C VAL A 163 -20.13 8.65 12.03
N GLN A 164 -20.35 7.55 11.33
CA GLN A 164 -21.17 6.43 11.80
C GLN A 164 -20.40 5.50 12.75
N PRO A 165 -21.06 4.72 13.63
CA PRO A 165 -20.37 3.81 14.56
C PRO A 165 -19.42 2.80 13.89
N ALA A 166 -19.78 2.29 12.71
CA ALA A 166 -18.94 1.35 11.94
C ALA A 166 -17.56 1.93 11.58
N PHE A 167 -17.43 3.27 11.51
CA PHE A 167 -16.17 3.97 11.26
C PHE A 167 -15.02 3.50 12.14
N TRP A 168 -15.29 3.17 13.40
CA TRP A 168 -14.25 2.82 14.37
C TRP A 168 -13.52 1.52 14.03
N LEU A 169 -14.14 0.63 13.24
CA LEU A 169 -13.48 -0.58 12.72
C LEU A 169 -12.28 -0.24 11.83
N ASN A 170 -12.31 0.89 11.11
CA ASN A 170 -11.22 1.31 10.24
C ASN A 170 -9.89 1.50 11.01
N PHE A 171 -9.93 1.90 12.28
CA PHE A 171 -8.71 1.98 13.10
C PHE A 171 -8.10 0.61 13.39
N LEU A 172 -8.92 -0.44 13.53
CA LEU A 172 -8.41 -1.80 13.64
C LEU A 172 -7.70 -2.21 12.34
N PHE A 173 -8.31 -1.90 11.20
CA PHE A 173 -7.73 -2.15 9.87
C PHE A 173 -6.48 -1.31 9.57
N LEU A 174 -6.29 -0.17 10.24
CA LEU A 174 -5.04 0.60 10.21
C LEU A 174 -3.98 0.02 11.17
N LEU A 175 -4.39 -0.41 12.36
CA LEU A 175 -3.46 -0.90 13.38
C LEU A 175 -2.75 -2.19 12.94
N MET A 176 -3.48 -3.12 12.32
CA MET A 176 -2.93 -4.41 11.89
C MET A 176 -1.80 -4.32 10.87
N PRO A 177 -1.88 -3.56 9.75
CA PRO A 177 -0.75 -3.39 8.84
C PRO A 177 0.38 -2.57 9.45
N VAL A 178 0.13 -1.66 10.39
CA VAL A 178 1.21 -0.98 11.14
C VAL A 178 1.98 -1.99 11.98
N LEU A 179 1.29 -2.83 12.75
CA LEU A 179 1.90 -3.90 13.55
C LEU A 179 2.62 -4.92 12.66
N GLY A 180 2.00 -5.33 11.56
CA GLY A 180 2.60 -6.21 10.57
C GLY A 180 3.85 -5.61 9.93
N GLY A 181 3.81 -4.32 9.60
CA GLY A 181 4.95 -3.54 9.14
C GLY A 181 6.08 -3.55 10.17
N VAL A 182 5.81 -3.16 11.42
CA VAL A 182 6.81 -3.17 12.51
C VAL A 182 7.42 -4.56 12.70
N LEU A 183 6.59 -5.60 12.72
CA LEU A 183 7.05 -6.98 12.85
C LEU A 183 7.93 -7.39 11.66
N LEU A 184 7.58 -7.00 10.44
CA LEU A 184 8.41 -7.28 9.27
C LEU A 184 9.71 -6.49 9.34
N PHE A 185 9.69 -5.17 9.58
CA PHE A 185 10.91 -4.35 9.68
C PHE A 185 11.90 -4.86 10.74
N THR A 186 11.40 -5.34 11.88
CA THR A 186 12.22 -5.84 13.00
C THR A 186 12.79 -7.23 12.79
N ARG A 187 12.23 -8.03 11.88
CA ARG A 187 12.77 -9.37 11.59
C ARG A 187 14.19 -9.31 11.04
N PRO A 188 15.08 -10.21 11.47
CA PRO A 188 16.38 -10.40 10.86
C PRO A 188 16.23 -10.62 9.35
N LYS A 189 17.13 -10.02 8.58
CA LYS A 189 17.17 -10.20 7.14
C LYS A 189 17.96 -11.48 6.85
N ASP A 190 17.34 -12.43 6.17
CA ASP A 190 18.04 -13.56 5.57
C ASP A 190 18.91 -13.02 4.44
N ARG A 191 20.14 -12.61 4.74
CA ARG A 191 21.10 -12.16 3.74
C ARG A 191 22.38 -12.98 3.85
N PRO A 192 22.87 -13.56 2.75
CA PRO A 192 24.18 -14.18 2.76
C PRO A 192 25.23 -13.13 3.14
N LEU A 193 26.21 -13.54 3.94
CA LEU A 193 27.46 -12.80 4.16
C LEU A 193 28.20 -12.77 2.81
N ILE A 194 27.88 -11.79 1.97
CA ILE A 194 28.51 -11.67 0.66
C ILE A 194 29.91 -11.08 0.87
N GLY A 195 30.90 -11.83 0.36
CA GLY A 195 32.31 -11.46 0.39
C GLY A 195 32.57 -10.03 -0.06
N GLY A 196 33.44 -9.35 0.67
CA GLY A 196 33.58 -7.90 0.62
C GLY A 196 34.08 -7.35 -0.72
N TYR A 197 34.66 -8.17 -1.60
CA TYR A 197 35.28 -7.70 -2.84
C TYR A 197 34.27 -7.18 -3.85
N ASN A 198 33.27 -7.99 -4.22
CA ASN A 198 32.27 -7.61 -5.23
C ASN A 198 31.41 -6.43 -4.79
N ALA A 199 31.07 -6.38 -3.49
CA ALA A 199 30.37 -5.25 -2.91
C ALA A 199 31.24 -3.98 -2.91
N GLN A 200 32.53 -4.08 -2.55
CA GLN A 200 33.45 -2.95 -2.58
C GLN A 200 33.65 -2.40 -4.00
N GLN A 201 33.72 -3.26 -5.02
CA GLN A 201 33.80 -2.84 -6.42
C GLN A 201 32.52 -2.11 -6.86
N ALA A 202 31.33 -2.65 -6.55
CA ALA A 202 30.07 -1.99 -6.87
C ALA A 202 29.98 -0.61 -6.20
N GLN A 203 30.48 -0.48 -4.97
CA GLN A 203 30.43 0.75 -4.18
C GLN A 203 31.48 1.80 -4.59
N SER A 204 32.57 1.40 -5.25
CA SER A 204 33.58 2.33 -5.77
C SER A 204 33.15 3.00 -7.08
N MET A 205 32.13 2.46 -7.77
CA MET A 205 31.63 3.02 -9.02
C MET A 205 30.94 4.37 -8.82
N LYS A 206 31.42 5.39 -9.54
CA LYS A 206 30.75 6.69 -9.65
C LYS A 206 29.38 6.54 -10.33
N LEU A 207 28.46 7.46 -10.05
CA LEU A 207 27.08 7.42 -10.59
C LEU A 207 27.02 7.39 -12.12
N ILE A 208 27.94 8.06 -12.82
CA ILE A 208 27.99 8.06 -14.30
C ILE A 208 28.21 6.65 -14.88
N TRP A 209 28.83 5.76 -14.11
CA TRP A 209 29.03 4.35 -14.47
C TRP A 209 27.86 3.45 -14.01
N ARG A 210 26.82 4.04 -13.43
CA ARG A 210 25.58 3.40 -12.98
C ARG A 210 24.38 4.07 -13.67
N PRO A 211 24.20 3.89 -14.99
CA PRO A 211 23.20 4.63 -15.77
C PRO A 211 21.76 4.40 -15.30
N MET A 212 21.43 3.20 -14.80
CA MET A 212 20.12 2.93 -14.21
C MET A 212 19.87 3.78 -12.96
N ASP A 213 20.87 3.89 -12.08
CA ASP A 213 20.76 4.70 -10.86
C ASP A 213 20.64 6.19 -11.21
N MET A 214 21.32 6.64 -12.27
CA MET A 214 21.19 8.02 -12.77
C MET A 214 19.77 8.33 -13.27
N ILE A 215 19.15 7.43 -14.05
CA ILE A 215 17.76 7.57 -14.51
C ILE A 215 16.81 7.58 -13.31
N LEU A 216 17.01 6.66 -12.35
CA LEU A 216 16.17 6.59 -11.15
C LEU A 216 16.29 7.83 -10.27
N VAL A 217 17.48 8.40 -10.12
CA VAL A 217 17.67 9.68 -9.42
C VAL A 217 16.90 10.78 -10.13
N LEU A 218 16.96 10.87 -11.46
CA LEU A 218 16.18 11.86 -12.21
C LEU A 218 14.68 11.68 -12.02
N LEU A 219 14.17 10.44 -12.12
CA LEU A 219 12.76 10.12 -11.90
C LEU A 219 12.29 10.46 -10.48
N LEU A 220 13.12 10.20 -9.48
CA LEU A 220 12.86 10.58 -8.09
C LEU A 220 12.81 12.11 -7.94
N LEU A 221 13.74 12.85 -8.54
CA LEU A 221 13.73 14.33 -8.49
C LEU A 221 12.48 14.92 -9.17
N VAL A 222 12.06 14.35 -10.30
CA VAL A 222 10.80 14.72 -10.97
C VAL A 222 9.60 14.40 -10.07
N SER A 223 9.59 13.22 -9.45
CA SER A 223 8.54 12.81 -8.51
C SER A 223 8.48 13.72 -7.28
N MET A 224 9.64 14.16 -6.76
CA MET A 224 9.72 15.12 -5.66
C MET A 224 9.13 16.47 -6.07
N ALA A 225 9.52 17.01 -7.23
CA ALA A 225 8.96 18.27 -7.74
C ALA A 225 7.43 18.18 -7.93
N PHE A 226 6.95 17.06 -8.46
CA PHE A 226 5.52 16.79 -8.63
C PHE A 226 4.76 16.70 -7.30
N THR A 227 5.35 16.02 -6.31
CA THR A 227 4.81 15.94 -4.93
C THR A 227 4.74 17.33 -4.29
N ILE A 228 5.78 18.16 -4.47
CA ILE A 228 5.81 19.53 -3.95
C ILE A 228 4.71 20.38 -4.59
N LEU A 229 4.57 20.33 -5.92
CA LEU A 229 3.51 21.06 -6.63
C LEU A 229 2.13 20.69 -6.10
N ARG A 230 1.81 19.39 -6.03
CA ARG A 230 0.51 18.92 -5.52
C ARG A 230 0.29 19.29 -4.06
N GLY A 231 1.31 19.18 -3.21
CA GLY A 231 1.28 19.61 -1.81
C GLY A 231 0.96 21.10 -1.68
N LEU A 232 1.61 21.96 -2.48
CA LEU A 232 1.34 23.39 -2.49
C LEU A 232 -0.06 23.74 -3.01
N VAL A 233 -0.58 23.02 -4.00
CA VAL A 233 -1.95 23.18 -4.51
C VAL A 233 -2.98 22.89 -3.43
N VAL A 234 -2.81 21.80 -2.69
CA VAL A 234 -3.76 21.43 -1.62
C VAL A 234 -3.67 22.35 -0.40
N LEU A 235 -2.51 22.95 -0.16
CA LEU A 235 -2.28 23.99 0.86
C LEU A 235 -2.73 25.40 0.43
N ASP A 236 -3.42 25.53 -0.71
CA ASP A 236 -3.94 26.81 -1.22
C ASP A 236 -2.85 27.86 -1.49
N SER A 237 -1.70 27.41 -1.99
CA SER A 237 -0.60 28.30 -2.38
C SER A 237 -1.05 29.33 -3.44
N PRO A 238 -0.70 30.62 -3.27
CA PRO A 238 -1.07 31.68 -4.20
C PRO A 238 -0.24 31.70 -5.50
N LEU A 239 0.68 30.76 -5.67
CA LEU A 239 1.53 30.68 -6.86
C LEU A 239 0.71 30.42 -8.14
N GLU A 240 1.02 31.16 -9.20
CA GLU A 240 0.33 31.03 -10.49
C GLU A 240 0.38 29.58 -11.02
N ALA A 241 1.55 28.94 -10.94
CA ALA A 241 1.74 27.54 -11.34
C ALA A 241 0.78 26.58 -10.62
N CYS A 242 0.49 26.79 -9.33
CA CYS A 242 -0.46 25.97 -8.58
C CYS A 242 -1.90 26.19 -9.09
N SER A 243 -2.27 27.44 -9.38
CA SER A 243 -3.58 27.77 -9.91
C SER A 243 -3.83 27.22 -11.31
N VAL A 244 -2.81 27.27 -12.18
CA VAL A 244 -2.86 26.71 -13.54
C VAL A 244 -2.97 25.20 -13.47
N TYR A 245 -2.15 24.55 -12.63
CA TYR A 245 -2.19 23.10 -12.44
C TYR A 245 -3.56 22.61 -11.99
N LEU A 246 -4.11 23.24 -10.95
CA LEU A 246 -5.41 22.86 -10.39
C LEU A 246 -6.54 23.00 -11.42
N LYS A 247 -6.56 24.08 -12.19
CA LYS A 247 -7.65 24.35 -13.15
C LYS A 247 -7.55 23.49 -14.40
N GLN A 248 -6.34 23.29 -14.93
CA GLN A 248 -6.14 22.67 -16.25
C GLN A 248 -5.90 21.15 -16.17
N TYR A 249 -5.35 20.65 -15.07
CA TYR A 249 -4.90 19.26 -14.98
C TYR A 249 -5.70 18.46 -13.95
N GLU A 250 -5.66 18.86 -12.67
CA GLU A 250 -6.27 18.06 -11.59
C GLU A 250 -7.23 18.85 -10.69
N PRO A 251 -8.42 19.23 -11.18
CA PRO A 251 -9.47 19.83 -10.35
C PRO A 251 -9.85 18.95 -9.15
N TYR A 252 -9.69 17.63 -9.29
CA TYR A 252 -9.98 16.62 -8.27
C TYR A 252 -9.33 16.89 -6.91
N LEU A 253 -8.18 17.58 -6.88
CA LEU A 253 -7.49 17.96 -5.63
C LEU A 253 -8.33 18.85 -4.70
N LYS A 254 -9.40 19.48 -5.21
CA LYS A 254 -10.32 20.30 -4.42
C LYS A 254 -11.68 19.66 -4.19
N ASP A 255 -11.85 18.37 -4.49
CA ASP A 255 -13.09 17.66 -4.22
C ASP A 255 -13.46 17.75 -2.71
N PRO A 256 -14.72 18.12 -2.37
CA PRO A 256 -15.17 18.25 -0.99
C PRO A 256 -15.11 16.95 -0.16
N VAL A 257 -14.95 15.77 -0.77
CA VAL A 257 -14.81 14.51 -0.03
C VAL A 257 -13.53 14.41 0.81
N GLY A 258 -12.51 15.25 0.55
CA GLY A 258 -11.32 15.37 1.39
C GLY A 258 -10.19 14.37 1.08
N TYR A 259 -10.48 13.16 0.59
CA TYR A 259 -9.46 12.14 0.28
C TYR A 259 -8.30 12.60 -0.61
N PRO A 260 -8.51 13.22 -1.80
CA PRO A 260 -7.41 13.64 -2.65
C PRO A 260 -6.53 14.69 -1.97
N ARG A 261 -7.14 15.59 -1.17
CA ARG A 261 -6.41 16.61 -0.41
C ARG A 261 -5.50 15.96 0.63
N VAL A 262 -6.07 15.07 1.45
CA VAL A 262 -5.37 14.35 2.51
C VAL A 262 -4.23 13.51 1.93
N MET A 263 -4.48 12.77 0.85
CA MET A 263 -3.45 11.97 0.19
C MET A 263 -2.26 12.81 -0.24
N MET A 264 -2.49 13.98 -0.85
CA MET A 264 -1.38 14.85 -1.24
C MET A 264 -0.62 15.41 -0.05
N LEU A 265 -1.28 15.69 1.07
CA LEU A 265 -0.61 16.10 2.30
C LEU A 265 0.22 14.96 2.91
N GLU A 266 -0.31 13.74 2.93
CA GLU A 266 0.42 12.57 3.41
C GLU A 266 1.67 12.31 2.56
N LEU A 267 1.55 12.35 1.23
CA LEU A 267 2.70 12.24 0.33
C LEU A 267 3.65 13.43 0.46
N PHE A 268 3.15 14.64 0.71
CA PHE A 268 3.99 15.83 0.88
C PHE A 268 4.79 15.82 2.19
N PHE A 269 4.19 15.40 3.30
CA PHE A 269 4.87 15.40 4.60
C PHE A 269 5.69 14.15 4.87
N TYR A 270 5.23 12.97 4.41
CA TYR A 270 5.91 11.69 4.67
C TYR A 270 6.56 11.10 3.44
N GLY A 271 5.89 11.18 2.27
CA GLY A 271 6.41 10.63 1.03
C GLY A 271 7.61 11.41 0.47
N LEU A 272 7.57 12.74 0.49
CA LEU A 272 8.63 13.60 -0.04
C LEU A 272 9.98 13.40 0.67
N PRO A 273 10.06 13.36 2.03
CA PRO A 273 11.30 13.00 2.71
C PRO A 273 11.80 11.59 2.34
N LEU A 274 10.90 10.62 2.17
CA LEU A 274 11.28 9.25 1.75
C LEU A 274 11.82 9.21 0.32
N LEU A 275 11.22 9.95 -0.62
CA LEU A 275 11.76 10.11 -1.97
C LEU A 275 13.17 10.70 -1.93
N GLY A 276 13.39 11.73 -1.10
CA GLY A 276 14.71 12.30 -0.86
C GLY A 276 15.70 11.30 -0.25
N ALA A 277 15.23 10.48 0.70
CA ALA A 277 16.02 9.38 1.24
C ALA A 277 16.42 8.38 0.14
N PHE A 278 15.53 8.04 -0.79
CA PHE A 278 15.87 7.13 -1.90
C PHE A 278 16.89 7.71 -2.86
N VAL A 279 16.84 9.02 -3.13
CA VAL A 279 17.92 9.71 -3.85
C VAL A 279 19.23 9.54 -3.10
N TYR A 280 19.25 9.80 -1.80
CA TYR A 280 20.42 9.58 -0.96
C TYR A 280 20.91 8.12 -1.03
N GLY A 281 20.01 7.14 -0.96
CA GLY A 281 20.33 5.71 -0.99
C GLY A 281 20.91 5.23 -2.33
N LEU A 282 20.55 5.84 -3.44
CA LEU A 282 21.17 5.56 -4.75
C LEU A 282 22.55 6.23 -4.90
N LEU A 283 22.77 7.35 -4.21
CA LEU A 283 24.03 8.10 -4.24
C LEU A 283 25.06 7.56 -3.24
N LYS A 284 24.62 7.01 -2.10
CA LYS A 284 25.48 6.56 -1.01
C LYS A 284 25.43 5.03 -0.85
N PRO A 285 26.59 4.35 -0.94
CA PRO A 285 26.64 2.91 -0.77
C PRO A 285 26.32 2.48 0.67
N GLY A 286 25.96 1.21 0.85
CA GLY A 286 25.73 0.62 2.17
C GLY A 286 24.38 0.96 2.83
N CYS A 287 23.44 1.52 2.07
CA CYS A 287 22.09 1.85 2.56
C CYS A 287 21.19 0.60 2.65
N GLU A 288 21.41 -0.26 3.64
CA GLU A 288 20.71 -1.56 3.79
C GLU A 288 19.20 -1.45 3.98
N TRP A 289 18.74 -0.31 4.47
CA TRP A 289 17.35 0.04 4.71
C TRP A 289 16.58 0.24 3.39
N MET A 290 17.26 0.49 2.27
CA MET A 290 16.65 0.69 0.94
C MET A 290 15.76 -0.49 0.54
N SER A 291 16.13 -1.75 0.79
CA SER A 291 15.33 -2.88 0.28
C SER A 291 13.92 -2.92 0.89
N ASP A 292 13.80 -2.56 2.17
CA ASP A 292 12.52 -2.66 2.86
C ASP A 292 11.69 -1.40 2.65
N TRP A 293 12.30 -0.23 2.81
CA TRP A 293 11.58 1.04 2.69
C TRP A 293 11.10 1.30 1.26
N THR A 294 11.87 0.93 0.24
CA THR A 294 11.42 1.08 -1.15
C THR A 294 10.25 0.16 -1.47
N MET A 295 10.21 -1.04 -0.89
CA MET A 295 9.10 -1.98 -1.07
C MET A 295 7.84 -1.50 -0.35
N PHE A 296 7.98 -1.04 0.90
CA PHE A 296 6.88 -0.43 1.66
C PHE A 296 6.31 0.79 0.94
N PHE A 297 7.19 1.72 0.53
CA PHE A 297 6.74 2.94 -0.13
C PHE A 297 6.16 2.67 -1.54
N ALA A 298 6.66 1.66 -2.26
CA ALA A 298 6.06 1.26 -3.53
C ALA A 298 4.61 0.78 -3.36
N GLY A 299 4.32 0.00 -2.32
CA GLY A 299 2.96 -0.39 -1.98
C GLY A 299 2.06 0.82 -1.70
N ALA A 300 2.54 1.72 -0.85
CA ALA A 300 1.82 2.95 -0.49
C ALA A 300 1.48 3.81 -1.72
N VAL A 301 2.48 4.12 -2.55
CA VAL A 301 2.27 5.01 -3.70
C VAL A 301 1.39 4.37 -4.75
N ILE A 302 1.56 3.08 -5.06
CA ILE A 302 0.72 2.40 -6.06
C ILE A 302 -0.75 2.40 -5.63
N GLN A 303 -1.04 2.10 -4.36
CA GLN A 303 -2.40 2.13 -3.84
C GLN A 303 -2.98 3.55 -3.90
N CYS A 304 -2.22 4.55 -3.45
CA CYS A 304 -2.63 5.95 -3.54
C CYS A 304 -2.94 6.36 -4.99
N GLN A 305 -2.08 6.00 -5.94
CA GLN A 305 -2.29 6.37 -7.35
C GLN A 305 -3.47 5.62 -7.97
N TRP A 306 -3.69 4.35 -7.61
CA TRP A 306 -4.89 3.61 -8.03
C TRP A 306 -6.17 4.35 -7.61
N SER A 307 -6.28 4.68 -6.32
CA SER A 307 -7.46 5.33 -5.76
C SER A 307 -7.62 6.77 -6.26
N HIS A 308 -6.52 7.50 -6.47
CA HIS A 308 -6.54 8.87 -7.02
C HIS A 308 -6.95 8.89 -8.49
N ILE A 309 -6.32 8.07 -9.34
CA ILE A 309 -6.67 7.98 -10.77
C ILE A 309 -8.12 7.52 -10.91
N GLY A 310 -8.48 6.39 -10.28
CA GLY A 310 -9.83 5.85 -10.35
C GLY A 310 -10.87 6.84 -9.82
N GLY A 311 -10.61 7.45 -8.66
CA GLY A 311 -11.47 8.45 -8.05
C GLY A 311 -11.70 9.65 -8.97
N SER A 312 -10.63 10.19 -9.56
CA SER A 312 -10.71 11.35 -10.46
C SER A 312 -11.48 11.10 -11.77
N LEU A 313 -11.56 9.85 -12.22
CA LEU A 313 -12.24 9.43 -13.45
C LEU A 313 -13.64 8.88 -13.21
N HIS A 314 -13.98 8.54 -11.97
CA HIS A 314 -15.23 7.88 -11.62
C HIS A 314 -16.47 8.72 -11.94
N SER A 315 -17.55 8.05 -12.37
CA SER A 315 -18.85 8.68 -12.63
C SER A 315 -19.50 9.32 -11.39
N ARG A 316 -19.12 8.87 -10.20
CA ARG A 316 -19.58 9.42 -8.90
C ARG A 316 -18.83 10.68 -8.47
N THR A 317 -17.68 10.98 -9.07
CA THR A 317 -17.02 12.28 -8.88
C THR A 317 -17.81 13.33 -9.62
N THR A 318 -18.13 14.45 -8.96
CA THR A 318 -18.89 15.53 -9.59
C THR A 318 -18.12 16.14 -10.76
N ALA A 319 -18.81 16.43 -11.87
CA ALA A 319 -18.23 16.89 -13.13
C ALA A 319 -17.14 17.99 -13.03
N PRO A 320 -17.29 19.07 -12.23
CA PRO A 320 -16.26 20.11 -12.13
C PRO A 320 -14.93 19.64 -11.50
N PHE A 321 -14.93 18.51 -10.79
CA PHE A 321 -13.74 17.95 -10.14
C PHE A 321 -13.11 16.79 -10.94
N ARG A 322 -13.72 16.35 -12.04
CA ARG A 322 -13.12 15.32 -12.89
C ARG A 322 -11.95 15.88 -13.70
N ILE A 323 -11.06 14.99 -14.13
CA ILE A 323 -9.97 15.36 -15.03
C ILE A 323 -10.55 15.90 -16.35
N PRO A 324 -10.11 17.07 -16.83
CA PRO A 324 -10.51 17.59 -18.14
C PRO A 324 -10.05 16.65 -19.26
N ASN A 325 -10.91 16.44 -20.26
CA ASN A 325 -10.61 15.55 -21.40
C ASN A 325 -9.32 15.94 -22.15
N GLU A 326 -9.03 17.24 -22.25
CA GLU A 326 -7.83 17.76 -22.90
C GLU A 326 -6.54 17.38 -22.16
N ALA A 327 -6.60 17.24 -20.83
CA ALA A 327 -5.46 16.90 -19.99
C ALA A 327 -5.39 15.40 -19.62
N PHE A 328 -6.37 14.60 -20.03
CA PHE A 328 -6.54 13.20 -19.61
C PHE A 328 -5.26 12.38 -19.72
N TRP A 329 -4.67 12.32 -20.92
CA TRP A 329 -3.47 11.50 -21.16
C TRP A 329 -2.26 12.00 -20.40
N THR A 330 -2.12 13.33 -20.27
CA THR A 330 -1.02 13.95 -19.53
C THR A 330 -1.10 13.62 -18.04
N VAL A 331 -2.28 13.75 -17.45
CA VAL A 331 -2.53 13.44 -16.04
C VAL A 331 -2.36 11.95 -15.79
N LEU A 332 -2.91 11.09 -16.66
CA LEU A 332 -2.77 9.65 -16.54
C LEU A 332 -1.30 9.23 -16.62
N ALA A 333 -0.56 9.71 -17.62
CA ALA A 333 0.86 9.39 -17.78
C ALA A 333 1.68 9.87 -16.57
N ALA A 334 1.45 11.08 -16.08
CA ALA A 334 2.14 11.62 -14.92
C ALA A 334 1.89 10.78 -13.65
N ASN A 335 0.63 10.41 -13.39
CA ASN A 335 0.28 9.56 -12.24
C ASN A 335 0.86 8.14 -12.37
N LEU A 336 0.87 7.55 -13.57
CA LEU A 336 1.46 6.22 -13.79
C LEU A 336 2.98 6.22 -13.63
N ILE A 337 3.67 7.27 -14.12
CA ILE A 337 5.12 7.43 -13.91
C ILE A 337 5.43 7.64 -12.43
N TYR A 338 4.61 8.43 -11.74
CA TYR A 338 4.74 8.65 -10.31
C TYR A 338 4.53 7.35 -9.51
N ALA A 339 3.52 6.54 -9.87
CA ALA A 339 3.30 5.22 -9.29
C ALA A 339 4.46 4.25 -9.53
N ALA A 340 4.99 4.23 -10.75
CA ALA A 340 6.05 3.31 -11.15
C ALA A 340 7.40 3.66 -10.50
N THR A 341 7.67 4.92 -10.20
CA THR A 341 9.01 5.37 -9.79
C THR A 341 9.51 4.65 -8.53
N PRO A 342 8.80 4.62 -7.39
CA PRO A 342 9.21 3.84 -6.22
C PRO A 342 9.37 2.34 -6.50
N ALA A 343 8.49 1.77 -7.32
CA ALA A 343 8.55 0.35 -7.68
C ALA A 343 9.80 0.02 -8.51
N LEU A 344 10.19 0.90 -9.43
CA LEU A 344 11.43 0.77 -10.21
C LEU A 344 12.67 0.84 -9.31
N VAL A 345 12.67 1.73 -8.31
CA VAL A 345 13.74 1.78 -7.30
C VAL A 345 13.77 0.48 -6.48
N ALA A 346 12.61 0.00 -6.03
CA ALA A 346 12.52 -1.25 -5.29
C ALA A 346 13.04 -2.45 -6.11
N LEU A 347 12.69 -2.53 -7.40
CA LEU A 347 13.20 -3.53 -8.33
C LEU A 347 14.72 -3.43 -8.51
N ARG A 348 15.27 -2.21 -8.63
CA ARG A 348 16.71 -1.99 -8.72
C ARG A 348 17.45 -2.50 -7.48
N VAL A 349 16.92 -2.20 -6.29
CA VAL A 349 17.53 -2.61 -5.02
C VAL A 349 17.50 -4.13 -4.84
N HIS A 350 16.44 -4.80 -5.28
CA HIS A 350 16.32 -6.26 -5.17
C HIS A 350 17.12 -7.03 -6.23
N LYS A 351 17.20 -6.52 -7.47
CA LYS A 351 17.92 -7.19 -8.57
C LYS A 351 19.43 -7.15 -8.39
N ASP A 352 19.98 -6.03 -7.92
CA ASP A 352 21.41 -5.89 -7.67
C ASP A 352 21.63 -5.24 -6.29
N PRO A 353 21.66 -6.05 -5.21
CA PRO A 353 21.75 -5.54 -3.85
C PRO A 353 23.16 -5.08 -3.48
N LEU A 354 24.20 -5.41 -4.25
CA LEU A 354 25.61 -5.27 -3.85
C LEU A 354 25.98 -3.85 -3.43
N PHE A 355 25.48 -2.85 -4.16
CA PHE A 355 25.70 -1.44 -3.84
C PHE A 355 25.16 -1.04 -2.44
N PHE A 356 24.08 -1.68 -1.98
CA PHE A 356 23.34 -1.32 -0.77
C PHE A 356 23.75 -2.11 0.48
N LEU A 357 24.57 -3.16 0.34
CA LEU A 357 24.99 -4.00 1.47
C LEU A 357 26.07 -3.32 2.31
N LYS A 358 26.10 -3.57 3.63
CA LYS A 358 27.30 -3.24 4.41
C LYS A 358 28.43 -4.19 4.04
N VAL A 359 29.59 -3.61 3.73
CA VAL A 359 30.84 -4.36 3.58
C VAL A 359 31.46 -4.47 4.97
N ALA A 360 31.58 -5.69 5.48
CA ALA A 360 32.40 -5.95 6.66
C ALA A 360 33.88 -6.06 6.24
N SER A 361 34.76 -5.33 6.92
CA SER A 361 36.19 -5.62 6.87
C SER A 361 36.44 -6.94 7.61
N PHE A 362 37.12 -7.90 6.98
CA PHE A 362 37.46 -9.14 7.69
C PHE A 362 38.42 -8.82 8.86
N PRO A 363 38.25 -9.44 10.04
CA PRO A 363 39.18 -9.29 11.15
C PRO A 363 40.60 -9.67 10.68
N GLY A 364 41.55 -8.73 10.77
CA GLY A 364 42.95 -8.92 10.36
C GLY A 364 43.34 -8.35 8.98
N GLN A 365 42.43 -7.70 8.24
CA GLN A 365 42.73 -7.06 6.94
C GLN A 365 42.99 -5.55 7.02
N THR A 366 43.92 -5.11 7.86
CA THR A 366 44.53 -3.78 7.68
C THR A 366 45.65 -3.89 6.65
N GLY A 367 45.39 -3.48 5.40
CA GLY A 367 46.44 -3.19 4.41
C GLY A 367 46.67 -4.18 3.27
N LEU A 368 45.76 -5.11 2.96
CA LEU A 368 45.87 -5.99 1.78
C LEU A 368 44.66 -5.79 0.84
N PRO A 369 44.86 -5.72 -0.49
CA PRO A 369 43.75 -5.61 -1.43
C PRO A 369 42.87 -6.86 -1.35
N ASN A 370 41.57 -6.67 -1.22
CA ASN A 370 40.60 -7.75 -1.35
C ASN A 370 40.78 -8.39 -2.73
N SER A 371 40.97 -9.71 -2.80
CA SER A 371 41.16 -10.44 -4.05
C SER A 371 39.97 -11.34 -4.34
N GLU A 372 39.64 -11.41 -5.64
CA GLU A 372 38.52 -12.16 -6.23
C GLU A 372 38.54 -13.67 -5.87
N GLU A 373 39.73 -14.21 -5.60
CA GLU A 373 39.99 -15.63 -5.33
C GLU A 373 39.42 -16.13 -3.97
N LYS A 374 39.09 -15.23 -3.04
CA LYS A 374 38.57 -15.61 -1.72
C LYS A 374 37.05 -15.70 -1.66
N ASP A 375 36.34 -14.98 -2.53
CA ASP A 375 34.88 -14.99 -2.58
C ASP A 375 34.33 -16.27 -3.24
N THR A 376 35.12 -16.93 -4.09
CA THR A 376 34.77 -18.22 -4.72
C THR A 376 34.85 -19.41 -3.78
N LYS A 377 35.69 -19.37 -2.74
CA LYS A 377 35.84 -20.48 -1.78
C LYS A 377 34.63 -20.76 -0.89
N TYR A 378 33.66 -19.84 -0.81
CA TYR A 378 32.44 -20.01 -0.01
C TYR A 378 31.18 -20.33 -0.85
N LYS A 379 31.32 -20.51 -2.18
CA LYS A 379 30.21 -20.98 -3.02
C LYS A 379 30.01 -22.51 -3.01
N GLU A 380 30.93 -23.28 -2.42
CA GLU A 380 30.91 -24.76 -2.46
C GLU A 380 30.76 -25.44 -1.08
N LYS A 381 30.03 -24.85 -0.12
CA LYS A 381 29.61 -25.57 1.09
C LYS A 381 28.15 -25.36 1.45
#